data_AF-A0A523AX31-F1
#
_entry.id   AF-A0A523AX31-F1
#
_cell.length_a   1.000
_cell.length_b   1.000
_cell.length_c   1.000
_cell.angle_alpha   90.00
_cell.angle_beta   90.00
_cell.angle_gamma   90.00
#
_symmetry.space_group_name_H-M   'P 1'
#
loop_
_entity.id
_entity.type
_entity.pdbx_description
1 polymer ?
#
loop_
_entity_poly.entity_id
_entity_poly.type
_entity_poly.pdbx_seq_one_letter_code
_entity_poly.pdbx_strand_id
1 'polypeptide(L)'
;PELDELVADHEEYVRLLVLLGKREEFTEEKLVGLGLPPERAKKIASSARNSLGAEVGREDLEVMKEGGRKILELLSLRKKLTEYLERKMEEVAPNLKAVVGSLLGARLISLAGGLEKLARMPTSTIQILGAEKALFRALRSKGKPPKHGVLYRFPPLRSAPKKLRGKIARAVAGKVSIAARVDLMGGSYLGDRLSLELERRLSEIRGGKK
;
A
#
# COMPACT_ATOMS: atom_id res chain seq x y z
N PRO A 1 -12.57 18.29 -18.48
CA PRO A 1 -11.45 17.42 -18.91
C PRO A 1 -10.17 17.71 -18.13
N GLU A 2 -9.90 18.99 -17.95
CA GLU A 2 -8.79 19.62 -17.27
C GLU A 2 -8.68 19.26 -15.78
N LEU A 3 -9.79 18.85 -15.14
CA LEU A 3 -9.79 18.43 -13.75
C LEU A 3 -8.88 17.21 -13.50
N ASP A 4 -8.73 16.32 -14.48
CA ASP A 4 -7.88 15.12 -14.41
C ASP A 4 -6.39 15.50 -14.24
N GLU A 5 -5.95 16.56 -14.91
CA GLU A 5 -4.57 17.06 -14.80
C GLU A 5 -4.33 17.85 -13.50
N LEU A 6 -5.38 18.47 -12.95
CA LEU A 6 -5.29 19.32 -11.76
C LEU A 6 -5.42 18.54 -10.44
N VAL A 7 -6.05 17.36 -10.47
CA VAL A 7 -6.32 16.54 -9.29
C VAL A 7 -5.81 15.12 -9.52
N ALA A 8 -4.58 14.88 -9.07
CA ALA A 8 -3.94 13.57 -9.20
C ALA A 8 -4.48 12.52 -8.21
N ASP A 9 -5.06 12.94 -7.07
CA ASP A 9 -5.62 12.01 -6.10
C ASP A 9 -7.03 11.58 -6.50
N HIS A 10 -7.23 10.28 -6.65
CA HIS A 10 -8.50 9.73 -7.14
C HIS A 10 -9.64 9.92 -6.11
N GLU A 11 -9.35 9.90 -4.80
CA GLU A 11 -10.37 10.09 -3.77
C GLU A 11 -10.85 11.55 -3.78
N GLU A 12 -9.93 12.51 -3.87
CA GLU A 12 -10.22 13.93 -4.03
C GLU A 12 -11.03 14.19 -5.31
N TYR A 13 -10.61 13.63 -6.45
CA TYR A 13 -11.29 13.78 -7.74
C TYR A 13 -12.76 13.33 -7.66
N VAL A 14 -12.99 12.12 -7.18
CA VAL A 14 -14.34 11.55 -7.06
C VAL A 14 -15.18 12.33 -6.05
N ARG A 15 -14.57 12.79 -4.94
CA ARG A 15 -15.26 13.62 -3.95
C ARG A 15 -15.76 14.93 -4.56
N LEU A 16 -14.93 15.60 -5.35
CA LEU A 16 -15.32 16.84 -6.04
C LEU A 16 -16.45 16.59 -7.05
N LEU A 17 -16.38 15.51 -7.83
CA LEU A 17 -17.44 15.13 -8.77
C LEU A 17 -18.78 14.89 -8.06
N VAL A 18 -18.77 14.15 -6.95
CA VAL A 18 -20.00 13.81 -6.22
C VAL A 18 -20.64 15.06 -5.59
N LEU A 19 -19.83 15.92 -4.98
CA LEU A 19 -20.32 17.09 -4.23
C LEU A 19 -20.72 18.25 -5.15
N LEU A 20 -19.91 18.58 -6.16
CA LEU A 20 -20.14 19.73 -7.03
C LEU A 20 -20.88 19.33 -8.31
N GLY A 21 -20.45 18.25 -8.95
CA GLY A 21 -21.05 17.75 -10.19
C GLY A 21 -20.80 18.67 -11.38
N LYS A 22 -21.69 19.64 -11.59
CA LYS A 22 -21.62 20.55 -12.74
C LYS A 22 -20.45 21.52 -12.61
N ARG A 23 -19.87 21.94 -13.73
CA ARG A 23 -18.73 22.87 -13.76
C ARG A 23 -19.04 24.24 -13.14
N GLU A 24 -20.30 24.69 -13.23
CA GLU A 24 -20.74 25.97 -12.66
C GLU A 24 -20.65 25.97 -11.12
N GLU A 25 -20.67 24.79 -10.50
CA GLU A 25 -20.58 24.62 -9.05
C GLU A 25 -19.12 24.69 -8.54
N PHE A 26 -18.12 24.63 -9.43
CA PHE A 26 -16.70 24.72 -9.08
C PHE A 26 -16.25 26.17 -8.85
N THR A 27 -16.85 26.80 -7.83
CA THR A 27 -16.48 28.13 -7.35
C THR A 27 -15.34 28.05 -6.35
N GLU A 28 -14.53 29.12 -6.27
CA GLU A 28 -13.41 29.20 -5.33
C GLU A 28 -13.87 29.00 -3.88
N GLU A 29 -14.98 29.64 -3.50
CA GLU A 29 -15.58 29.52 -2.16
C GLU A 29 -15.96 28.07 -1.81
N LYS A 30 -16.65 27.36 -2.71
CA LYS A 30 -17.04 25.97 -2.49
C LYS A 30 -15.82 25.05 -2.41
N LEU A 31 -14.83 25.24 -3.28
CA LEU A 31 -13.61 24.44 -3.28
C LEU A 31 -12.78 24.65 -2.00
N VAL A 32 -12.64 25.88 -1.53
CA VAL A 32 -12.01 26.20 -0.23
C VAL A 32 -12.81 25.58 0.92
N GLY A 33 -14.15 25.66 0.87
CA GLY A 33 -15.05 25.01 1.85
C GLY A 33 -14.90 23.49 1.91
N LEU A 34 -14.45 22.85 0.82
CA LEU A 34 -14.13 21.42 0.76
C LEU A 34 -12.70 21.08 1.24
N GLY A 35 -11.96 22.08 1.70
CA GLY A 35 -10.61 21.93 2.28
C GLY A 35 -9.48 22.02 1.26
N LEU A 36 -9.72 22.54 0.05
CA LEU A 36 -8.64 22.78 -0.91
C LEU A 36 -7.89 24.08 -0.56
N PRO A 37 -6.55 24.13 -0.72
CA PRO A 37 -5.79 25.37 -0.57
C PRO A 37 -6.30 26.47 -1.53
N PRO A 38 -6.34 27.75 -1.11
CA PRO A 38 -6.89 28.84 -1.93
C PRO A 38 -6.26 28.95 -3.33
N GLU A 39 -4.94 28.84 -3.44
CA GLU A 39 -4.22 28.85 -4.73
C GLU A 39 -4.69 27.73 -5.68
N ARG A 40 -4.89 26.51 -5.16
CA ARG A 40 -5.39 25.38 -5.96
C ARG A 40 -6.86 25.55 -6.31
N ALA A 41 -7.67 26.01 -5.37
CA ALA A 41 -9.09 26.27 -5.57
C ALA A 41 -9.31 27.32 -6.68
N LYS A 42 -8.56 28.41 -6.66
CA LYS A 42 -8.59 29.45 -7.68
C LYS A 42 -8.21 28.91 -9.06
N LYS A 43 -7.14 28.09 -9.14
CA LYS A 43 -6.73 27.44 -10.39
C LYS A 43 -7.83 26.53 -10.95
N ILE A 44 -8.41 25.68 -10.12
CA ILE A 44 -9.50 24.78 -10.53
C ILE A 44 -10.74 25.57 -10.96
N ALA A 45 -11.16 26.59 -10.21
CA ALA A 45 -12.31 27.44 -10.55
C ALA A 45 -12.10 28.22 -11.86
N SER A 46 -10.87 28.71 -12.10
CA SER A 46 -10.54 29.36 -13.38
C SER A 46 -10.57 28.37 -14.55
N SER A 47 -10.09 27.15 -14.36
CA SER A 47 -10.11 26.10 -15.37
C SER A 47 -11.54 25.61 -15.67
N ALA A 48 -12.40 25.52 -14.65
CA ALA A 48 -13.81 25.16 -14.83
C ALA A 48 -14.56 26.20 -15.70
N ARG A 49 -14.29 27.49 -15.50
CA ARG A 49 -14.88 28.59 -16.31
C ARG A 49 -14.44 28.57 -17.77
N ASN A 50 -13.18 28.21 -18.02
CA ASN A 50 -12.59 28.17 -19.36
C ASN A 50 -12.58 26.75 -19.97
N SER A 51 -13.34 25.82 -19.40
CA SER A 51 -13.27 24.40 -19.79
C SER A 51 -13.81 24.18 -21.20
N LEU A 52 -13.07 23.39 -21.99
CA LEU A 52 -13.46 22.93 -23.32
C LEU A 52 -14.36 21.67 -23.25
N GLY A 53 -14.77 21.27 -22.04
CA GLY A 53 -15.65 20.13 -21.82
C GLY A 53 -17.05 20.33 -22.38
N ALA A 54 -17.65 19.23 -22.85
CA ALA A 54 -19.05 19.20 -23.25
C ALA A 54 -19.98 19.38 -22.03
N GLU A 55 -21.17 19.92 -22.28
CA GLU A 55 -22.22 19.99 -21.26
C GLU A 55 -22.77 18.59 -21.00
N VAL A 56 -22.98 18.26 -19.72
CA VAL A 56 -23.47 16.96 -19.28
C VAL A 56 -24.92 17.10 -18.82
N GLY A 57 -25.80 16.23 -19.34
CA GLY A 57 -27.20 16.17 -18.95
C GLY A 57 -27.37 15.84 -17.47
N ARG A 58 -28.52 16.21 -16.89
CA ARG A 58 -28.79 15.92 -15.47
C ARG A 58 -28.82 14.41 -15.18
N GLU A 59 -29.39 13.63 -16.09
CA GLU A 59 -29.49 12.18 -15.97
C GLU A 59 -28.10 11.54 -16.00
N ASP A 60 -27.28 11.88 -17.01
CA ASP A 60 -25.90 11.40 -17.12
C ASP A 60 -25.05 11.78 -15.89
N LEU A 61 -25.20 13.02 -15.41
CA LEU A 61 -24.48 13.49 -14.24
C LEU A 61 -24.86 12.70 -12.98
N GLU A 62 -26.13 12.33 -12.82
CA GLU A 62 -26.57 11.53 -11.68
C GLU A 62 -25.99 10.12 -11.73
N VAL A 63 -25.92 9.49 -12.91
CA VAL A 63 -25.26 8.19 -13.08
C VAL A 63 -23.78 8.28 -12.70
N MET A 64 -23.08 9.34 -13.14
CA MET A 64 -21.68 9.58 -12.76
C MET A 64 -21.52 9.78 -11.26
N LYS A 65 -22.41 10.56 -10.62
CA LYS A 65 -22.40 10.77 -9.17
C LYS A 65 -22.68 9.49 -8.42
N GLU A 66 -23.61 8.65 -8.87
CA GLU A 66 -23.88 7.35 -8.25
C GLU A 66 -22.64 6.45 -8.27
N GLY A 67 -21.96 6.35 -9.43
CA GLY A 67 -20.68 5.65 -9.54
C GLY A 67 -19.62 6.20 -8.58
N GLY A 68 -19.52 7.53 -8.49
CA GLY A 68 -18.63 8.21 -7.55
C GLY A 68 -18.94 7.89 -6.08
N ARG A 69 -20.21 7.89 -5.67
CA ARG A 69 -20.63 7.55 -4.30
C ARG A 69 -20.22 6.13 -3.93
N LYS A 70 -20.41 5.16 -4.85
CA LYS A 70 -19.96 3.76 -4.65
C LYS A 70 -18.44 3.67 -4.46
N ILE A 71 -17.66 4.44 -5.23
CA ILE A 71 -16.19 4.48 -5.06
C ILE A 71 -15.82 5.03 -3.67
N LEU A 72 -16.45 6.13 -3.24
CA LEU A 72 -16.20 6.72 -1.91
C LEU A 72 -16.57 5.75 -0.78
N GLU A 73 -17.68 5.01 -0.94
CA GLU A 73 -18.08 3.97 0.01
C GLU A 73 -17.02 2.85 0.10
N LEU A 74 -16.52 2.36 -1.04
CA LEU A 74 -15.45 1.36 -1.09
C LEU A 74 -14.15 1.87 -0.43
N LEU A 75 -13.81 3.14 -0.62
CA LEU A 75 -12.64 3.76 0.01
C LEU A 75 -12.81 3.86 1.54
N SER A 76 -14.01 4.23 2.00
CA SER A 76 -14.36 4.26 3.43
C SER A 76 -14.31 2.85 4.05
N LEU A 77 -14.87 1.86 3.36
CA LEU A 77 -14.83 0.46 3.77
C LEU A 77 -13.38 -0.05 3.86
N ARG A 78 -12.54 0.29 2.87
CA ARG A 78 -11.10 -0.04 2.91
C ARG A 78 -10.41 0.53 4.15
N LYS A 79 -10.72 1.77 4.54
CA LYS A 79 -10.15 2.39 5.76
C LYS A 79 -10.57 1.60 7.01
N LYS A 80 -11.87 1.32 7.16
CA LYS A 80 -12.42 0.51 8.28
C LYS A 80 -11.78 -0.88 8.36
N LEU A 81 -11.63 -1.57 7.23
CA LEU A 81 -10.99 -2.88 7.18
C LEU A 81 -9.50 -2.81 7.53
N THR A 82 -8.81 -1.72 7.14
CA THR A 82 -7.40 -1.51 7.49
C THR A 82 -7.23 -1.32 8.99
N GLU A 83 -8.08 -0.51 9.63
CA GLU A 83 -8.09 -0.31 11.09
C GLU A 83 -8.45 -1.60 11.85
N TYR A 84 -9.41 -2.37 11.34
CA TYR A 84 -9.72 -3.69 11.89
C TYR A 84 -8.52 -4.63 11.80
N LEU A 85 -7.85 -4.67 10.64
CA LEU A 85 -6.66 -5.50 10.43
C LEU A 85 -5.50 -5.08 11.35
N GLU A 86 -5.32 -3.78 11.56
CA GLU A 86 -4.30 -3.21 12.43
C GLU A 86 -4.45 -3.69 13.88
N ARG A 87 -5.69 -3.72 14.39
CA ARG A 87 -6.02 -4.25 15.72
C ARG A 87 -5.85 -5.76 15.80
N LYS A 88 -6.32 -6.50 14.78
CA LYS A 88 -6.21 -7.95 14.77
C LYS A 88 -4.77 -8.45 14.63
N MET A 89 -3.92 -7.73 13.90
CA MET A 89 -2.50 -8.06 13.83
C MET A 89 -1.75 -7.76 15.14
N GLU A 90 -2.15 -6.74 15.90
CA GLU A 90 -1.62 -6.49 17.25
C GLU A 90 -1.93 -7.66 18.20
N GLU A 91 -3.15 -8.21 18.11
CA GLU A 91 -3.60 -9.32 18.94
C GLU A 91 -2.95 -10.66 18.54
N VAL A 92 -2.85 -10.94 17.23
CA VAL A 92 -2.47 -12.28 16.74
C VAL A 92 -0.97 -12.41 16.45
N ALA A 93 -0.33 -11.35 15.96
CA ALA A 93 1.07 -11.40 15.53
C ALA A 93 1.77 -10.05 15.72
N PRO A 94 1.91 -9.58 16.98
CA PRO A 94 2.48 -8.27 17.30
C PRO A 94 3.94 -8.13 16.86
N ASN A 95 4.75 -9.20 16.93
CA ASN A 95 6.14 -9.16 16.50
C ASN A 95 6.24 -9.00 14.97
N LEU A 96 5.43 -9.75 14.22
CA LEU A 96 5.41 -9.65 12.76
C LEU A 96 4.93 -8.27 12.32
N LYS A 97 3.91 -7.73 13.00
CA LYS A 97 3.43 -6.36 12.81
C LYS A 97 4.54 -5.34 13.02
N ALA A 98 5.31 -5.44 14.11
CA ALA A 98 6.41 -4.50 14.38
C ALA A 98 7.48 -4.50 13.27
N VAL A 99 7.79 -5.66 12.67
CA VAL A 99 8.85 -5.80 11.67
C VAL A 99 8.44 -5.31 10.27
N VAL A 100 7.22 -5.64 9.81
CA VAL A 100 6.79 -5.37 8.42
C VAL A 100 5.49 -4.58 8.28
N GLY A 101 4.83 -4.25 9.38
CA GLY A 101 3.51 -3.65 9.42
C GLY A 101 2.37 -4.65 9.21
N SER A 102 1.17 -4.28 9.66
CA SER A 102 -0.01 -5.17 9.67
C SER A 102 -0.41 -5.65 8.28
N LEU A 103 -0.41 -4.77 7.28
CA LEU A 103 -0.88 -5.11 5.93
C LEU A 103 0.02 -6.14 5.24
N LEU A 104 1.34 -6.02 5.39
CA LEU A 104 2.28 -6.98 4.81
C LEU A 104 2.34 -8.26 5.65
N GLY A 105 2.31 -8.14 6.99
CA GLY A 105 2.25 -9.28 7.91
C GLY A 105 1.04 -10.19 7.65
N ALA A 106 -0.16 -9.60 7.61
CA ALA A 106 -1.39 -10.33 7.31
C ALA A 106 -1.35 -11.00 5.92
N ARG A 107 -0.75 -10.33 4.93
CA ARG A 107 -0.60 -10.90 3.60
C ARG A 107 0.37 -12.09 3.57
N LEU A 108 1.45 -12.04 4.35
CA LEU A 108 2.37 -13.18 4.51
C LEU A 108 1.67 -14.37 5.16
N ILE A 109 0.90 -14.12 6.21
CA ILE A 109 0.06 -15.16 6.88
C ILE A 109 -0.93 -15.77 5.88
N SER A 110 -1.64 -14.93 5.11
CA SER A 110 -2.60 -15.36 4.10
C SER A 110 -1.95 -16.22 3.02
N LEU A 111 -0.83 -15.78 2.45
CA LEU A 111 -0.11 -16.53 1.41
C LEU A 111 0.49 -17.84 1.93
N ALA A 112 0.90 -17.89 3.20
CA ALA A 112 1.36 -19.11 3.84
C ALA A 112 0.21 -20.09 4.18
N GLY A 113 -1.03 -19.59 4.23
CA GLY A 113 -2.20 -20.35 4.64
C GLY A 113 -2.34 -20.49 6.17
N GLY A 114 -1.81 -19.54 6.93
CA GLY A 114 -1.87 -19.49 8.40
C GLY A 114 -0.55 -19.10 9.06
N LEU A 115 -0.61 -18.59 10.30
CA LEU A 115 0.57 -18.18 11.06
C LEU A 115 1.47 -19.39 11.37
N GLU A 116 0.86 -20.54 11.69
CA GLU A 116 1.60 -21.77 11.96
C GLU A 116 2.45 -22.20 10.76
N LYS A 117 1.85 -22.21 9.56
CA LYS A 117 2.57 -22.54 8.32
C LYS A 117 3.67 -21.54 8.05
N LEU A 118 3.41 -20.25 8.24
CA LEU A 118 4.41 -19.19 8.07
C LEU A 118 5.62 -19.39 9.00
N ALA A 119 5.40 -19.72 10.27
CA ALA A 119 6.46 -19.94 11.25
C ALA A 119 7.35 -21.15 10.91
N ARG A 120 6.75 -22.21 10.33
CA ARG A 120 7.45 -23.42 9.87
C ARG A 120 8.24 -23.21 8.58
N MET A 121 7.91 -22.19 7.77
CA MET A 121 8.63 -21.94 6.53
C MET A 121 10.09 -21.53 6.78
N PRO A 122 11.03 -21.99 5.93
CA PRO A 122 12.39 -21.49 5.96
C PRO A 122 12.43 -20.05 5.43
N THR A 123 13.44 -19.29 5.86
CA THR A 123 13.65 -17.90 5.44
C THR A 123 13.71 -17.74 3.91
N SER A 124 14.31 -18.70 3.21
CA SER A 124 14.39 -18.70 1.74
C SER A 124 13.02 -18.77 1.06
N THR A 125 12.09 -19.54 1.62
CA THR A 125 10.70 -19.64 1.13
C THR A 125 9.94 -18.35 1.42
N ILE A 126 10.04 -17.82 2.64
CA ILE A 126 9.41 -16.54 3.02
C ILE A 126 9.88 -15.41 2.10
N GLN A 127 11.18 -15.38 1.75
CA GLN A 127 11.76 -14.38 0.87
C GLN A 127 11.05 -14.30 -0.49
N ILE A 128 10.64 -15.44 -1.05
CA ILE A 128 10.08 -15.56 -2.40
C ILE A 128 8.58 -15.86 -2.40
N LEU A 129 7.92 -15.84 -1.25
CA LEU A 129 6.49 -16.08 -1.11
C LEU A 129 5.68 -15.09 -1.96
N GLY A 130 4.75 -15.57 -2.78
CA GLY A 130 4.01 -14.78 -3.78
C GLY A 130 4.74 -14.59 -5.12
N ALA A 131 5.91 -15.19 -5.33
CA ALA A 131 6.63 -15.23 -6.60
C ALA A 131 6.80 -16.65 -7.16
N GLU A 132 5.92 -17.57 -6.79
CA GLU A 132 5.94 -19.00 -7.13
C GLU A 132 6.00 -19.19 -8.65
N LYS A 133 5.16 -18.47 -9.41
CA LYS A 133 5.16 -18.56 -10.89
C LYS A 133 6.53 -18.21 -11.50
N ALA A 134 7.19 -17.17 -10.97
CA ALA A 134 8.51 -16.75 -11.44
C ALA A 134 9.61 -17.74 -11.00
N LEU A 135 9.51 -18.26 -9.77
CA LEU A 135 10.40 -19.28 -9.25
C LEU A 135 10.32 -20.57 -10.07
N PHE A 136 9.11 -21.11 -10.27
CA PHE A 136 8.91 -22.34 -11.03
C PHE A 136 9.35 -22.21 -12.49
N ARG A 137 9.15 -21.03 -13.11
CA ARG A 137 9.69 -20.75 -14.45
C ARG A 137 11.21 -20.81 -14.46
N ALA A 138 11.86 -20.16 -13.49
CA ALA A 138 13.33 -20.18 -13.38
C ALA A 138 13.87 -21.60 -13.13
N LEU A 139 13.21 -22.41 -12.32
CA LEU A 139 13.61 -23.80 -12.07
C LEU A 139 13.50 -24.66 -13.33
N ARG A 140 12.40 -24.53 -14.10
CA ARG A 140 12.21 -25.28 -15.36
C ARG A 140 13.21 -24.86 -16.43
N SER A 141 13.45 -23.57 -16.57
CA SER A 141 14.32 -23.02 -17.61
C SER A 141 15.80 -22.90 -17.19
N LYS A 142 16.18 -23.40 -16.00
CA LYS A 142 17.48 -23.15 -15.37
C LYS A 142 17.90 -21.67 -15.36
N GLY A 143 16.91 -20.78 -15.22
CA GLY A 143 17.08 -19.33 -15.22
C GLY A 143 17.39 -18.76 -13.82
N LYS A 144 17.51 -17.43 -13.75
CA LYS A 144 17.77 -16.72 -12.48
C LYS A 144 16.48 -16.68 -11.63
N PRO A 145 16.51 -17.12 -10.36
CA PRO A 145 15.34 -17.10 -9.48
C PRO A 145 14.94 -15.66 -9.08
N PRO A 146 13.68 -15.43 -8.68
CA PRO A 146 13.24 -14.14 -8.17
C PRO A 146 13.98 -13.77 -6.88
N LYS A 147 14.30 -12.48 -6.71
CA LYS A 147 15.01 -11.99 -5.52
C LYS A 147 14.10 -11.79 -4.31
N HIS A 148 12.81 -11.58 -4.55
CA HIS A 148 11.79 -11.29 -3.55
C HIS A 148 10.41 -11.59 -4.14
N GLY A 149 9.48 -12.01 -3.29
CA GLY A 149 8.07 -12.10 -3.63
C GLY A 149 7.29 -10.89 -3.11
N VAL A 150 6.27 -11.16 -2.31
CA VAL A 150 5.36 -10.18 -1.70
C VAL A 150 6.09 -9.15 -0.84
N LEU A 151 7.26 -9.51 -0.29
CA LEU A 151 8.12 -8.61 0.48
C LEU A 151 8.47 -7.33 -0.30
N TYR A 152 8.42 -7.32 -1.63
CA TYR A 152 8.62 -6.12 -2.46
C TYR A 152 7.75 -4.92 -2.05
N ARG A 153 6.62 -5.18 -1.37
CA ARG A 153 5.73 -4.13 -0.85
C ARG A 153 6.29 -3.41 0.38
N PHE A 154 7.32 -3.96 1.03
CA PHE A 154 7.99 -3.32 2.15
C PHE A 154 8.73 -2.05 1.68
N PRO A 155 8.44 -0.86 2.26
CA PRO A 155 8.93 0.41 1.69
C PRO A 155 10.45 0.49 1.53
N PRO A 156 11.29 0.08 2.51
CA PRO A 156 12.74 0.08 2.36
C PRO A 156 13.28 -0.82 1.23
N LEU A 157 12.55 -1.88 0.87
CA LEU A 157 12.91 -2.76 -0.25
C LEU A 157 12.46 -2.17 -1.59
N ARG A 158 11.24 -1.62 -1.66
CA ARG A 158 10.67 -1.02 -2.87
C ARG A 158 11.50 0.15 -3.37
N SER A 159 11.92 1.03 -2.47
CA SER A 159 12.71 2.22 -2.78
C SER A 159 14.19 1.92 -3.04
N ALA A 160 14.69 0.73 -2.70
CA ALA A 160 16.10 0.39 -2.86
C ALA A 160 16.52 0.16 -4.32
N PRO A 161 17.79 0.46 -4.68
CA PRO A 161 18.37 0.10 -5.96
C PRO A 161 18.31 -1.41 -6.25
N LYS A 162 18.10 -1.78 -7.53
CA LYS A 162 17.95 -3.19 -7.98
C LYS A 162 19.08 -4.13 -7.51
N LYS A 163 20.30 -3.61 -7.32
CA LYS A 163 21.47 -4.35 -6.82
C LYS A 163 21.32 -4.75 -5.35
N LEU A 164 20.73 -3.89 -4.52
CA LEU A 164 20.62 -4.09 -3.06
C LEU A 164 19.37 -4.87 -2.65
N ARG A 165 18.32 -4.89 -3.49
CA ARG A 165 17.04 -5.54 -3.19
C ARG A 165 17.16 -6.99 -2.72
N GLY A 166 18.08 -7.79 -3.29
CA GLY A 166 18.27 -9.17 -2.85
C GLY A 166 18.82 -9.29 -1.42
N LYS A 167 19.76 -8.41 -1.03
CA LYS A 167 20.33 -8.39 0.32
C LYS A 167 19.27 -7.95 1.34
N ILE A 168 18.50 -6.91 0.99
CA ILE A 168 17.40 -6.38 1.83
C ILE A 168 16.31 -7.44 2.01
N ALA A 169 15.85 -8.06 0.93
CA ALA A 169 14.79 -9.07 0.99
C ALA A 169 15.16 -10.24 1.92
N ARG A 170 16.42 -10.68 1.87
CA ARG A 170 16.93 -11.74 2.76
C ARG A 170 16.94 -11.30 4.23
N ALA A 171 17.37 -10.07 4.51
CA ALA A 171 17.37 -9.52 5.87
C ALA A 171 15.94 -9.41 6.44
N VAL A 172 15.01 -8.88 5.65
CA VAL A 172 13.58 -8.78 6.02
C VAL A 172 12.99 -10.17 6.26
N ALA A 173 13.19 -11.11 5.32
CA ALA A 173 12.67 -12.47 5.46
C ALA A 173 13.19 -13.19 6.70
N GLY A 174 14.45 -12.96 7.08
CA GLY A 174 15.03 -13.52 8.30
C GLY A 174 14.34 -13.01 9.55
N LYS A 175 14.09 -11.70 9.63
CA LYS A 175 13.38 -11.09 10.77
C LYS A 175 11.90 -11.48 10.83
N VAL A 176 11.24 -11.57 9.67
CA VAL A 176 9.89 -12.13 9.55
C VAL A 176 9.82 -13.57 10.07
N SER A 177 10.81 -14.41 9.72
CA SER A 177 10.86 -15.81 10.15
C SER A 177 10.97 -15.92 11.67
N ILE A 178 11.81 -15.09 12.30
CA ILE A 178 11.95 -15.05 13.76
C ILE A 178 10.65 -14.55 14.40
N ALA A 179 10.12 -13.41 13.93
CA ALA A 179 8.90 -12.82 14.45
C ALA A 179 7.71 -13.79 14.40
N ALA A 180 7.48 -14.42 13.25
CA ALA A 180 6.37 -15.37 13.07
C ALA A 180 6.48 -16.59 14.01
N ARG A 181 7.70 -17.06 14.31
CA ARG A 181 7.90 -18.16 15.26
C ARG A 181 7.61 -17.74 16.69
N VAL A 182 8.06 -16.55 17.10
CA VAL A 182 7.80 -16.01 18.44
C VAL A 182 6.31 -15.77 18.65
N ASP A 183 5.64 -15.18 17.66
CA ASP A 183 4.19 -14.95 17.66
C ASP A 183 3.41 -16.27 17.79
N LEU A 184 3.81 -17.32 17.08
CA LEU A 184 3.16 -18.64 17.18
C LEU A 184 3.38 -19.29 18.55
N MET A 185 4.58 -19.19 19.10
CA MET A 185 4.96 -19.88 20.34
C MET A 185 4.45 -19.18 21.61
N GLY A 186 3.78 -18.02 21.48
CA GLY A 186 3.34 -17.23 22.64
C GLY A 186 4.49 -16.61 23.42
N GLY A 187 5.63 -16.34 22.75
CA GLY A 187 6.79 -15.73 23.39
C GLY A 187 6.57 -14.26 23.75
N SER A 188 7.47 -13.71 24.56
CA SER A 188 7.47 -12.27 24.90
C SER A 188 7.56 -11.39 23.65
N TYR A 189 7.01 -10.18 23.71
CA TYR A 189 7.17 -9.19 22.65
C TYR A 189 8.66 -8.82 22.45
N LEU A 190 9.16 -9.04 21.23
CA LEU A 190 10.51 -8.75 20.74
C LEU A 190 10.49 -7.81 19.52
N GLY A 191 9.32 -7.29 19.15
CA GLY A 191 9.11 -6.52 17.91
C GLY A 191 10.08 -5.36 17.76
N ASP A 192 10.21 -4.52 18.79
CA ASP A 192 11.08 -3.34 18.76
C ASP A 192 12.56 -3.71 18.54
N ARG A 193 13.01 -4.76 19.24
CA ARG A 193 14.38 -5.28 19.07
C ARG A 193 14.60 -5.80 17.65
N LEU A 194 13.65 -6.57 17.11
CA LEU A 194 13.76 -7.13 15.76
C LEU A 194 13.75 -6.02 14.70
N SER A 195 12.95 -4.97 14.89
CA SER A 195 12.90 -3.80 14.03
C SER A 195 14.20 -2.99 14.06
N LEU A 196 14.75 -2.73 15.25
CA LEU A 196 16.06 -2.07 15.38
C LEU A 196 17.19 -2.87 14.72
N GLU A 197 17.22 -4.19 14.94
CA GLU A 197 18.21 -5.07 14.30
C GLU A 197 18.04 -5.10 12.77
N LEU A 198 16.80 -5.04 12.28
CA LEU A 198 16.52 -4.91 10.85
C LEU A 198 17.03 -3.58 10.31
N GLU A 199 16.67 -2.47 10.93
CA GLU A 199 17.09 -1.12 10.53
C GLU A 199 18.60 -0.97 10.48
N ARG A 200 19.30 -1.43 11.53
CA ARG A 200 20.77 -1.48 11.54
C ARG A 200 21.30 -2.23 10.32
N ARG A 201 20.74 -3.42 10.04
CA ARG A 201 21.16 -4.23 8.89
C ARG A 201 20.86 -3.55 7.55
N LEU A 202 19.74 -2.84 7.43
CA LEU A 202 19.40 -2.09 6.22
C LEU A 202 20.35 -0.92 6.00
N SER A 203 20.75 -0.22 7.06
CA SER A 203 21.74 0.86 7.03
C SER A 203 23.11 0.35 6.60
N GLU A 204 23.56 -0.80 7.12
CA GLU A 204 24.81 -1.44 6.67
C GLU A 204 24.78 -1.80 5.17
N ILE A 205 23.65 -2.31 4.68
CA ILE A 205 23.50 -2.66 3.25
C ILE A 205 23.53 -1.42 2.35
N ARG A 206 23.01 -0.28 2.83
CA ARG A 206 23.00 1.00 2.12
C ARG A 206 24.36 1.70 2.17
N GLY A 207 25.02 1.70 3.33
CA GLY A 207 26.33 2.31 3.56
C GLY A 207 27.49 1.49 3.01
N GLY A 208 27.32 0.18 2.87
CA GLY A 208 28.27 -0.72 2.23
C GLY A 208 28.35 -0.50 0.72
N LYS A 209 29.02 0.59 0.29
CA LYS A 209 29.57 0.72 -1.06
C LYS A 209 30.53 -0.44 -1.31
N LYS A 210 30.20 -1.31 -2.25
CA LYS A 210 31.15 -2.05 -3.08
C LYS A 210 30.65 -1.96 -4.51
#